data_AF-A0A9D0Y322-F1
#
_entry.id   AF-A0A9D0Y322-F1
#
_cell.length_a   1.000
_cell.length_b   1.000
_cell.length_c   1.000
_cell.angle_alpha   90.00
_cell.angle_beta   90.00
_cell.angle_gamma   90.00
#
_symmetry.space_group_name_H-M   'P 1'
#
loop_
_entity.id
_entity.type
_entity.pdbx_description
1 polymer ?
#
loop_
_entity_poly.entity_id
_entity_poly.type
_entity_poly.pdbx_seq_one_letter_code
_entity_poly.pdbx_strand_id
1 'polypeptide(L)' 'TDLIINNRDDVYEFVDKLKTGKVKPLKELTGDVHIHTVEADSEEILENIEEALRKKGLLYEEF' A
#
# COMPACT_ATOMS: atom_id res chain seq x y z
N THR A 1 -7.74 -4.66 -9.24
CA THR A 1 -8.38 -5.13 -8.00
C THR A 1 -8.27 -4.02 -7.02
N ASP A 2 -9.39 -3.49 -6.58
CA ASP A 2 -9.39 -2.34 -5.68
C ASP A 2 -8.98 -2.80 -4.29
N LEU A 3 -7.96 -2.15 -3.72
CA LEU A 3 -7.46 -2.44 -2.38
C LEU A 3 -8.18 -1.52 -1.41
N ILE A 4 -9.32 -1.97 -0.88
CA ILE A 4 -10.11 -1.19 0.08
C ILE A 4 -9.56 -1.46 1.47
N ILE A 5 -8.66 -0.59 1.94
CA ILE A 5 -8.07 -0.61 3.28
C ILE A 5 -8.22 0.78 3.89
N ASN A 6 -9.11 0.91 4.86
CA ASN A 6 -9.42 2.18 5.51
C ASN A 6 -8.91 2.23 6.96
N ASN A 7 -8.73 1.07 7.59
CA ASN A 7 -8.34 0.96 8.99
C ASN A 7 -7.39 -0.23 9.23
N ARG A 8 -6.95 -0.39 10.48
CA ARG A 8 -6.01 -1.46 10.87
C ARG A 8 -6.61 -2.86 10.79
N ASP A 9 -7.90 -3.02 11.05
CA ASP A 9 -8.59 -4.30 10.95
C ASP A 9 -8.65 -4.77 9.50
N ASP A 10 -8.91 -3.86 8.55
CA ASP A 10 -8.86 -4.15 7.10
C ASP A 10 -7.46 -4.66 6.69
N VAL A 11 -6.39 -4.04 7.24
CA VAL A 11 -5.00 -4.50 7.02
C VAL A 11 -4.80 -5.92 7.52
N TYR A 12 -5.26 -6.23 8.74
CA TYR A 12 -5.09 -7.55 9.32
C TYR A 12 -5.85 -8.62 8.54
N GLU A 13 -7.08 -8.33 8.13
CA GLU A 13 -7.87 -9.25 7.31
C GLU A 13 -7.22 -9.50 5.94
N PHE A 14 -6.69 -8.44 5.30
CA PHE A 14 -5.98 -8.56 4.04
C PHE A 14 -4.71 -9.41 4.17
N VAL A 15 -3.91 -9.17 5.22
CA VAL A 15 -2.68 -9.94 5.48
C VAL A 15 -2.99 -11.41 5.76
N ASP A 16 -4.08 -11.72 6.47
CA ASP A 16 -4.49 -13.10 6.71
C ASP A 16 -4.91 -13.81 5.41
N LYS A 17 -5.67 -13.12 4.54
CA LYS A 17 -6.03 -13.62 3.20
C LYS A 17 -4.80 -13.90 2.33
N LEU A 18 -3.77 -13.05 2.41
CA LEU A 18 -2.49 -13.30 1.73
C LEU A 18 -1.80 -14.58 2.25
N LYS A 19 -1.73 -14.75 3.57
CA LYS A 19 -1.06 -15.91 4.21
C LYS A 19 -1.75 -17.23 3.92
N THR A 20 -3.08 -17.23 3.76
CA THR A 20 -3.85 -18.44 3.42
C THR A 20 -3.71 -18.87 1.95
N GLY A 21 -2.90 -18.16 1.14
CA GLY A 21 -2.46 -18.60 -0.19
C GLY A 21 -3.50 -18.44 -1.30
N LYS A 22 -4.60 -17.71 -1.04
CA LYS A 22 -5.66 -17.47 -2.04
C LYS A 22 -5.32 -16.36 -3.05
N VAL A 23 -4.21 -15.65 -2.86
CA VAL A 23 -3.82 -14.51 -3.69
C VAL A 23 -2.31 -14.51 -3.89
N LYS A 24 -1.85 -14.51 -5.15
CA LYS A 24 -0.44 -14.23 -5.45
C LYS A 24 -0.19 -12.72 -5.29
N PRO A 25 0.77 -12.29 -4.46
CA PRO A 25 1.10 -10.87 -4.32
C PRO A 25 1.58 -10.30 -5.66
N LEU A 26 1.05 -9.14 -6.05
CA LEU A 26 1.46 -8.42 -7.27
C LEU A 26 2.96 -8.11 -7.32
N LYS A 27 3.63 -8.07 -6.16
CA LYS A 27 5.09 -7.94 -6.02
C LYS A 27 5.87 -8.97 -6.85
N GLU A 28 5.33 -10.17 -7.05
CA GLU A 28 5.99 -11.21 -7.84
C GLU A 28 5.93 -10.96 -9.37
N LEU A 29 5.09 -10.03 -9.84
CA LEU A 29 4.82 -9.83 -11.27
C LEU A 29 5.44 -8.57 -11.86
N THR A 30 5.76 -7.54 -11.07
CA THR A 30 6.15 -6.21 -11.58
C THR A 30 7.60 -5.80 -11.34
N GLY A 31 8.45 -6.67 -10.78
CA GLY A 31 9.85 -6.34 -10.52
C GLY A 31 10.01 -5.29 -9.41
N ASP A 32 9.33 -5.51 -8.28
CA ASP A 32 9.34 -4.72 -7.04
C ASP A 32 8.62 -3.35 -7.05
N VAL A 33 8.43 -2.69 -8.19
CA VAL A 33 7.70 -1.40 -8.25
C VAL A 33 6.24 -1.62 -8.63
N HIS A 34 5.32 -0.99 -7.90
CA HIS A 34 3.89 -0.98 -8.22
C HIS A 34 3.22 0.28 -7.67
N ILE A 35 1.99 0.54 -8.13
CA ILE A 35 1.26 1.78 -7.88
C ILE A 35 0.01 1.48 -7.04
N HIS A 36 -0.30 2.38 -6.11
CA HIS A 36 -1.56 2.43 -5.37
C HIS A 36 -2.20 3.80 -5.52
N THR A 37 -3.53 3.83 -5.61
CA THR A 37 -4.31 5.06 -5.42
C THR A 37 -4.58 5.20 -3.93
N VAL A 38 -4.23 6.34 -3.35
CA VAL A 38 -4.48 6.69 -1.96
C VAL A 38 -5.38 7.92 -1.94
N GLU A 39 -6.43 7.88 -1.15
CA GLU A 39 -7.38 8.98 -0.96
C GLU A 39 -7.41 9.34 0.52
N ALA A 40 -7.58 10.62 0.83
CA ALA A 40 -7.67 11.13 2.19
C ALA A 40 -8.57 12.37 2.26
N ASP A 41 -9.00 12.72 3.47
CA ASP A 41 -9.91 13.85 3.72
C ASP A 41 -9.25 15.22 3.49
N SER A 42 -7.91 15.29 3.43
CA SER A 42 -7.15 16.52 3.15
C SER A 42 -5.78 16.23 2.54
N GLU A 43 -5.24 17.23 1.84
CA GLU A 43 -3.89 17.20 1.26
C GLU A 43 -2.81 17.02 2.34
N GLU A 44 -2.96 17.65 3.50
CA GLU A 44 -2.04 17.52 4.64
C GLU A 44 -1.91 16.05 5.10
N ILE A 45 -2.99 15.26 5.03
CA ILE A 45 -2.93 13.84 5.36
C ILE A 45 -2.13 13.08 4.28
N LEU A 46 -2.30 13.43 3.01
CA LEU A 46 -1.52 12.84 1.91
C LEU A 46 -0.03 13.16 2.04
N GLU A 47 0.34 14.41 2.34
CA GLU A 47 1.73 14.81 2.60
C GLU A 47 2.37 13.99 3.75
N ASN A 48 1.63 13.83 4.86
CA ASN A 48 2.07 13.02 5.99
C ASN A 48 2.27 11.54 5.62
N ILE A 49 1.39 11.00 4.76
CA ILE A 49 1.49 9.62 4.25
C ILE A 49 2.74 9.50 3.36
N GLU A 50 2.97 10.42 2.42
CA GLU A 50 4.14 10.42 1.56
C GLU A 50 5.44 10.48 2.36
N GLU A 51 5.53 11.38 3.35
CA GLU A 51 6.70 11.46 4.22
C GLU A 51 6.96 10.15 4.96
N ALA A 52 5.91 9.52 5.49
CA ALA A 52 6.02 8.26 6.21
C ALA A 52 6.47 7.12 5.29
N LEU A 53 6.00 7.07 4.05
CA LEU A 53 6.43 6.12 3.03
C LEU A 53 7.88 6.34 2.62
N ARG A 54 8.28 7.60 2.41
CA ARG A 54 9.66 8.00 2.10
C ARG A 54 10.63 7.59 3.21
N LYS A 55 10.30 7.92 4.47
CA LYS A 55 11.11 7.55 5.65
C LYS A 55 11.29 6.04 5.82
N LYS A 56 10.34 5.23 5.32
CA LYS A 56 10.40 3.76 5.34
C LYS A 56 11.07 3.14 4.11
N GLY A 57 11.47 3.95 3.12
CA GLY A 57 12.02 3.45 1.85
C GLY A 57 11.00 2.67 1.01
N LEU A 58 9.71 2.96 1.19
CA LEU A 58 8.61 2.34 0.45
C LEU A 58 8.11 3.21 -0.70
N LEU A 59 8.48 4.49 -0.71
CA LEU A 59 8.16 5.41 -1.79
C LEU A 59 9.20 5.26 -2.91
N TYR A 60 8.71 5.07 -4.14
CA TYR A 60 9.56 5.14 -5.33
C TYR A 60 9.72 6.61 -5.74
N GLU A 61 10.97 7.09 -5.84
CA GLU A 61 11.30 8.44 -6.27
C GLU A 61 12.14 8.33 -7.56
N GLU A 62 11.63 8.85 -8.68
CA GLU A 62 12.46 8.97 -9.90
C GLU A 62 13.49 10.08 -9.69
N PHE A 63 14.73 9.82 -10.12
CA PHE A 63 15.86 10.75 -10.06
C PHE A 63 15.88 11.71 -11.24
#